data_AF-A0A917FX25-F1
#
_entry.id   AF-A0A917FX25-F1
#
_cell.length_a   1.000
_cell.length_b   1.000
_cell.length_c   1.000
_cell.angle_alpha   90.00
_cell.angle_beta   90.00
_cell.angle_gamma   90.00
#
_symmetry.space_group_name_H-M   'P 1'
#
loop_
_entity.id
_entity.type
_entity.pdbx_description
1 polymer ?
#
loop_
_entity_poly.entity_id
_entity_poly.type
_entity_poly.pdbx_seq_one_letter_code
_entity_poly.pdbx_strand_id
1 'polypeptide(L)'
;MKNVRTLLEKMNRIDTFSPYFFLPFILVLYFFTSLFDFHRFELFNITYSIWPSVIVALIFYYIGVYVIDRLGWTFPSFGLAKLGKYVVHFIVGLMLIGLVAYVLITIKAGFGLADESVRRNLPPKLMFFTHLLWFGALLLLSYRMVKEKAMTWKKAIIYAAAFAVVMSLFLLMGYRTPLVLMLFTGIIVFHYTVQRVKLTWFLSALLIIGITFSMFGFLRVVTEDTSKEFNNRDQPDISELSEDKKERLVTTEQKVNQTPKWIRGLNGESVTGHIVLSRIIEYTDENGYLNGEIHAGVFNTILPGEQVSPRMRVTQIVNSLSVKDGKFITRENRTTTPTFIGQLFLDGGYLLVAIGFLLYGAVVSMVYNKVKQGGTHTFHTVAYAFVVTMFTISMHTGLLDLIFVLMLGFVILASAIIKTEPKSASGLQFNLMK
;
A
#
# COMPACT_ATOMS: atom_id res chain seq x y z
N MET A 1 -21.17 -28.55 -15.61
CA MET A 1 -19.92 -28.77 -14.85
C MET A 1 -18.64 -28.72 -15.70
N LYS A 2 -18.56 -29.38 -16.88
CA LYS A 2 -17.37 -29.32 -17.77
C LYS A 2 -16.95 -27.88 -18.11
N ASN A 3 -17.89 -27.01 -18.46
CA ASN A 3 -17.60 -25.61 -18.83
C ASN A 3 -16.99 -24.79 -17.68
N VAL A 4 -17.43 -25.01 -16.44
CA VAL A 4 -16.88 -24.34 -15.25
C VAL A 4 -15.44 -24.79 -14.99
N ARG A 5 -15.16 -26.09 -15.12
CA ARG A 5 -13.82 -26.64 -14.95
C ARG A 5 -12.84 -26.09 -16.00
N THR A 6 -13.25 -26.05 -17.26
CA THR A 6 -12.44 -25.47 -18.36
C THR A 6 -12.18 -23.97 -18.14
N LEU A 7 -13.15 -23.23 -17.61
CA LEU A 7 -12.98 -21.81 -17.28
C LEU A 7 -11.99 -21.62 -16.11
N LEU A 8 -12.11 -22.41 -15.05
CA LEU A 8 -11.17 -22.39 -13.91
C LEU A 8 -9.74 -22.76 -14.34
N GLU A 9 -9.58 -23.72 -15.25
CA GLU A 9 -8.28 -24.09 -15.81
C GLU A 9 -7.65 -22.97 -16.63
N LYS A 10 -8.45 -22.24 -17.44
CA LYS A 10 -7.98 -21.05 -18.18
C LYS A 10 -7.57 -19.92 -17.23
N MET A 11 -8.38 -19.61 -16.22
CA MET A 11 -8.05 -18.58 -15.22
C MET A 11 -6.75 -18.89 -14.47
N ASN A 12 -6.51 -20.16 -14.14
CA ASN A 12 -5.32 -20.57 -13.41
C ASN A 12 -4.04 -20.57 -14.24
N ARG A 13 -4.10 -20.31 -15.56
CA ARG A 13 -2.91 -20.07 -16.39
C ARG A 13 -2.39 -18.64 -16.28
N ILE A 14 -3.22 -17.70 -15.81
CA ILE A 14 -2.82 -16.31 -15.61
C ILE A 14 -1.84 -16.26 -14.43
N ASP A 15 -0.71 -15.60 -14.61
CA ASP A 15 0.16 -15.27 -13.49
C ASP A 15 -0.52 -14.19 -12.65
N THR A 16 -1.02 -14.62 -11.48
CA THR A 16 -1.72 -13.82 -10.47
C THR A 16 -0.99 -12.53 -10.12
N PHE A 17 0.35 -12.55 -10.08
CA PHE A 17 1.16 -11.40 -9.67
C PHE A 17 1.84 -10.70 -10.85
N SER A 18 1.44 -10.98 -12.09
CA SER A 18 2.02 -10.31 -13.27
C SER A 18 1.68 -8.81 -13.33
N PRO A 19 2.57 -7.97 -13.90
CA PRO A 19 2.33 -6.53 -14.03
C PRO A 19 1.05 -6.20 -14.82
N TYR A 20 0.69 -7.04 -15.79
CA TYR A 20 -0.49 -6.85 -16.64
C TYR A 20 -1.83 -7.07 -15.93
N PHE A 21 -1.83 -7.85 -14.85
CA PHE A 21 -3.05 -8.25 -14.17
C PHE A 21 -3.12 -7.67 -12.76
N PHE A 22 -2.13 -7.93 -11.90
CA PHE A 22 -2.25 -7.77 -10.45
C PHE A 22 -2.58 -6.34 -10.02
N LEU A 23 -1.72 -5.38 -10.39
CA LEU A 23 -1.88 -3.98 -10.00
C LEU A 23 -3.16 -3.35 -10.60
N PRO A 24 -3.43 -3.46 -11.91
CA PRO A 24 -4.69 -3.00 -12.49
C PRO A 24 -5.91 -3.63 -11.83
N PHE A 25 -5.87 -4.94 -11.54
CA PHE A 25 -6.95 -5.65 -10.86
C PHE A 25 -7.21 -5.08 -9.47
N ILE A 26 -6.17 -4.87 -8.66
CA ILE A 26 -6.33 -4.31 -7.31
C ILE A 26 -6.80 -2.85 -7.38
N LEU A 27 -6.31 -2.04 -8.33
CA LEU A 27 -6.73 -0.66 -8.52
C LEU A 27 -8.22 -0.57 -8.88
N VAL A 28 -8.66 -1.37 -9.86
CA VAL A 28 -10.06 -1.47 -10.27
C VAL A 28 -10.91 -1.98 -9.11
N LEU A 29 -10.47 -3.03 -8.41
CA LEU A 29 -11.19 -3.55 -7.24
C LEU A 29 -11.34 -2.50 -6.14
N TYR A 30 -10.29 -1.72 -5.87
CA TYR A 30 -10.32 -0.66 -4.87
C TYR A 30 -11.37 0.41 -5.20
N PHE A 31 -11.36 0.96 -6.42
CA PHE A 31 -12.35 1.99 -6.78
C PHE A 31 -13.73 1.43 -7.11
N PHE A 32 -13.84 0.19 -7.60
CA PHE A 32 -15.12 -0.48 -7.80
C PHE A 32 -15.83 -0.74 -6.47
N THR A 33 -15.11 -1.24 -5.45
CA THR A 33 -15.70 -1.44 -4.11
C THR A 33 -16.11 -0.12 -3.44
N SER A 34 -15.51 1.00 -3.84
CA SER A 34 -15.91 2.34 -3.37
C SER A 34 -17.29 2.78 -3.86
N LEU A 35 -17.81 2.19 -4.95
CA LEU A 35 -19.15 2.51 -5.47
C LEU A 35 -20.28 2.07 -4.53
N PHE A 36 -20.01 1.13 -3.64
CA PHE A 36 -20.98 0.69 -2.62
C PHE A 36 -20.94 1.63 -1.40
N ASP A 37 -21.12 2.94 -1.61
CA ASP A 37 -20.79 3.98 -0.62
C ASP A 37 -21.74 4.04 0.59
N PHE A 38 -22.92 3.43 0.50
CA PHE A 38 -23.95 3.42 1.54
C PHE A 38 -24.40 4.83 1.97
N HIS A 39 -24.62 5.73 1.01
CA HIS A 39 -25.00 7.14 1.19
C HIS A 39 -23.89 8.05 1.76
N ARG A 40 -22.64 7.57 1.84
CA ARG A 40 -21.51 8.41 2.25
C ARG A 40 -21.18 9.47 1.19
N PHE A 41 -21.43 9.23 -0.10
CA PHE A 41 -21.22 10.25 -1.13
C PHE A 41 -22.22 11.40 -0.99
N GLU A 42 -23.48 11.09 -0.70
CA GLU A 42 -24.51 12.09 -0.36
C GLU A 42 -24.12 12.82 0.94
N LEU A 43 -23.61 12.09 1.95
CA LEU A 43 -23.17 12.69 3.22
C LEU A 43 -22.03 13.70 2.98
N PHE A 44 -21.09 13.39 2.11
CA PHE A 44 -19.96 14.27 1.82
C PHE A 44 -20.19 15.17 0.60
N ASN A 45 -21.43 15.34 0.12
CA ASN A 45 -21.78 16.19 -1.02
C ASN A 45 -20.85 16.00 -2.23
N ILE A 46 -20.53 14.75 -2.57
CA ILE A 46 -19.60 14.44 -3.64
C ILE A 46 -20.22 14.77 -5.00
N THR A 47 -19.65 15.76 -5.69
CA THR A 47 -20.07 16.22 -7.01
C THR A 47 -19.06 15.89 -8.11
N TYR A 48 -17.77 15.80 -7.78
CA TYR A 48 -16.70 15.55 -8.74
C TYR A 48 -16.44 14.06 -8.94
N SER A 49 -16.41 13.62 -10.20
CA SER A 49 -16.12 12.23 -10.56
C SER A 49 -14.63 11.92 -10.54
N ILE A 50 -14.25 10.84 -9.87
CA ILE A 50 -12.86 10.36 -9.83
C ILE A 50 -12.45 9.53 -11.04
N TRP A 51 -13.43 9.00 -11.80
CA TRP A 51 -13.21 8.01 -12.86
C TRP A 51 -12.30 8.49 -13.98
N PRO A 52 -12.34 9.75 -14.44
CA PRO A 52 -11.38 10.24 -15.42
C PRO A 52 -9.93 10.05 -14.95
N SER A 53 -9.62 10.38 -13.69
CA SER A 53 -8.28 10.23 -13.13
C SER A 53 -7.87 8.77 -12.99
N VAL A 54 -8.80 7.89 -12.61
CA VAL A 54 -8.57 6.43 -12.52
C VAL A 54 -8.32 5.81 -13.90
N ILE A 55 -9.09 6.22 -14.92
CA ILE A 55 -8.94 5.73 -16.30
C ILE A 55 -7.59 6.19 -16.88
N VAL A 56 -7.21 7.46 -16.70
CA VAL A 56 -5.90 7.98 -17.12
C VAL A 56 -4.78 7.18 -16.47
N ALA A 57 -4.87 6.94 -15.16
CA ALA A 57 -3.90 6.12 -14.43
C ALA A 57 -3.77 4.70 -15.02
N LEU A 58 -4.89 4.02 -15.30
CA LEU A 58 -4.90 2.68 -15.89
C LEU A 58 -4.29 2.65 -17.29
N ILE A 59 -4.69 3.58 -18.17
CA ILE A 59 -4.19 3.65 -19.55
C ILE A 59 -2.68 3.83 -19.55
N PHE A 60 -2.17 4.83 -18.82
CA PHE A 60 -0.74 5.14 -18.82
C PHE A 60 0.10 4.06 -18.13
N TYR A 61 -0.45 3.41 -17.09
CA TYR A 61 0.18 2.21 -16.53
C TYR A 61 0.33 1.10 -17.57
N TYR A 62 -0.73 0.77 -18.31
CA TYR A 62 -0.69 -0.26 -19.35
C TYR A 62 0.28 0.10 -20.48
N ILE A 63 0.31 1.37 -20.91
CA ILE A 63 1.29 1.86 -21.89
C ILE A 63 2.71 1.64 -21.37
N GLY A 64 3.01 2.05 -20.13
CA GLY A 64 4.32 1.87 -19.52
C GLY A 64 4.72 0.39 -19.45
N VAL A 65 3.80 -0.48 -19.02
CA VAL A 65 4.04 -1.93 -18.95
C VAL A 65 4.32 -2.50 -20.34
N TYR A 66 3.47 -2.18 -21.32
CA TYR A 66 3.54 -2.68 -22.69
C TYR A 66 4.84 -2.26 -23.39
N VAL A 67 5.20 -0.97 -23.30
CA VAL A 67 6.42 -0.43 -23.93
C VAL A 67 7.66 -1.11 -23.38
N ILE A 68 7.79 -1.19 -22.04
CA ILE A 68 8.97 -1.78 -21.39
C ILE A 68 9.09 -3.29 -21.64
N ASP A 69 7.98 -4.02 -21.57
CA ASP A 69 7.98 -5.47 -21.82
C ASP A 69 8.29 -5.77 -23.29
N ARG A 70 7.70 -5.01 -24.23
CA ARG A 70 7.97 -5.15 -25.67
C ARG A 70 9.42 -4.86 -26.03
N LEU A 71 10.02 -3.86 -25.38
CA LEU A 71 11.43 -3.52 -25.59
C LEU A 71 12.40 -4.41 -24.77
N GLY A 72 11.88 -5.26 -23.89
CA GLY A 72 12.68 -6.10 -23.00
C GLY A 72 13.59 -5.32 -22.06
N TRP A 73 13.25 -4.05 -21.76
CA TRP A 73 14.09 -3.19 -20.95
C TRP A 73 14.20 -3.71 -19.52
N THR A 74 15.40 -3.60 -18.96
CA THR A 74 15.72 -3.92 -17.57
C THR A 74 16.58 -2.82 -16.98
N PHE A 75 16.61 -2.73 -15.66
CA PHE A 75 17.51 -1.78 -14.99
C PHE A 75 18.98 -2.07 -15.34
N PRO A 76 19.77 -1.05 -15.74
CA PRO A 76 21.19 -1.23 -16.02
C PRO A 76 21.93 -1.71 -14.77
N SER A 77 23.09 -2.36 -14.94
CA SER A 77 23.90 -2.87 -13.82
C SER A 77 24.67 -1.80 -13.04
N PHE A 78 24.47 -0.52 -13.39
CA PHE A 78 25.09 0.69 -12.81
C PHE A 78 26.62 0.65 -12.61
N GLY A 79 27.34 -0.33 -13.18
CA GLY A 79 28.79 -0.49 -12.99
C GLY A 79 29.22 -0.88 -11.56
N LEU A 80 28.28 -1.11 -10.65
CA LEU A 80 28.53 -1.30 -9.21
C LEU A 80 28.64 -2.77 -8.79
N ALA A 81 28.84 -3.70 -9.73
CA ALA A 81 28.83 -5.14 -9.45
C ALA A 81 29.85 -5.59 -8.37
N LYS A 82 30.95 -4.85 -8.17
CA LYS A 82 31.92 -5.10 -7.09
C LYS A 82 31.31 -4.96 -5.69
N LEU A 83 30.25 -4.16 -5.54
CA LEU A 83 29.53 -3.97 -4.28
C LEU A 83 28.57 -5.13 -3.97
N GLY A 84 28.31 -6.04 -4.91
CA GLY A 84 27.38 -7.16 -4.74
C GLY A 84 27.67 -8.04 -3.53
N LYS A 85 28.95 -8.27 -3.21
CA LYS A 85 29.36 -9.04 -2.02
C LYS A 85 29.02 -8.35 -0.70
N TYR A 86 28.86 -7.03 -0.70
CA TYR A 86 28.55 -6.24 0.49
C TYR A 86 27.06 -6.01 0.68
N VAL A 87 26.20 -6.28 -0.32
CA VAL A 87 24.75 -6.02 -0.21
C VAL A 87 24.14 -6.71 1.01
N VAL A 88 24.49 -7.96 1.29
CA VAL A 88 23.99 -8.67 2.48
C VAL A 88 24.46 -7.99 3.78
N HIS A 89 25.70 -7.52 3.83
CA HIS A 89 26.24 -6.80 4.98
C HIS A 89 25.51 -5.47 5.20
N PHE A 90 25.19 -4.75 4.12
CA PHE A 90 24.35 -3.55 4.19
C PHE A 90 22.95 -3.87 4.74
N ILE A 91 22.30 -4.93 4.27
CA ILE A 91 20.98 -5.32 4.77
C ILE A 91 21.03 -5.66 6.28
N VAL A 92 22.07 -6.38 6.73
CA VAL A 92 22.28 -6.66 8.15
C VAL A 92 22.48 -5.37 8.94
N GLY A 93 23.29 -4.44 8.43
CA GLY A 93 23.48 -3.12 9.06
C GLY A 93 22.17 -2.34 9.21
N LEU A 94 21.35 -2.29 8.16
CA LEU A 94 20.02 -1.66 8.22
C LEU A 94 19.11 -2.32 9.26
N MET A 95 19.09 -3.66 9.29
CA MET A 95 18.31 -4.42 10.27
C MET A 95 18.76 -4.12 11.71
N LEU A 96 20.06 -4.02 11.97
CA LEU A 96 20.61 -3.70 13.29
C LEU A 96 20.25 -2.27 13.72
N ILE A 97 20.35 -1.29 12.82
CA ILE A 97 19.92 0.09 13.09
C ILE A 97 18.43 0.11 13.46
N GLY A 98 17.61 -0.61 12.69
CA GLY A 98 16.18 -0.71 12.97
C GLY A 98 15.87 -1.43 14.29
N LEU A 99 16.65 -2.45 14.65
CA LEU A 99 16.52 -3.17 15.92
C LEU A 99 16.84 -2.26 17.11
N VAL A 100 17.94 -1.51 17.03
CA VAL A 100 18.31 -0.53 18.06
C VAL A 100 17.22 0.51 18.22
N ALA A 101 16.70 1.06 17.12
CA ALA A 101 15.59 2.02 17.16
C ALA A 101 14.32 1.42 17.79
N TYR A 102 13.98 0.16 17.46
CA TYR A 102 12.83 -0.55 18.01
C TYR A 102 12.96 -0.73 19.54
N VAL A 103 14.13 -1.17 20.00
CA VAL A 103 14.42 -1.35 21.43
C VAL A 103 14.34 -0.02 22.17
N LEU A 104 14.92 1.05 21.62
CA LEU A 104 14.86 2.39 22.22
C LEU A 104 13.42 2.92 22.33
N ILE A 105 12.58 2.67 21.32
CA ILE A 105 11.15 3.02 21.40
C ILE A 105 10.47 2.22 22.51
N THR A 106 10.70 0.91 22.55
CA THR A 106 10.05 0.03 23.52
C THR A 106 10.43 0.42 24.96
N ILE A 107 11.70 0.80 25.19
CA ILE A 107 12.18 1.27 26.50
C ILE A 107 11.57 2.63 26.88
N LYS A 108 11.48 3.57 25.94
CA LYS A 108 11.03 4.94 26.22
C LYS A 108 9.52 5.09 26.34
N ALA A 109 8.76 4.34 25.55
CA ALA A 109 7.33 4.54 25.38
C ALA A 109 6.50 3.30 25.76
N GLY A 110 7.12 2.12 25.89
CA GLY A 110 6.40 0.86 26.14
C GLY A 110 5.81 0.24 24.86
N PHE A 111 4.89 -0.71 25.03
CA PHE A 111 4.24 -1.40 23.91
C PHE A 111 2.96 -0.68 23.46
N GLY A 112 2.92 -0.25 22.20
CA GLY A 112 1.80 0.50 21.63
C GLY A 112 0.47 -0.25 21.55
N LEU A 113 0.47 -1.58 21.65
CA LEU A 113 -0.77 -2.38 21.70
C LEU A 113 -1.51 -2.24 23.04
N ALA A 114 -0.79 -1.91 24.13
CA ALA A 114 -1.36 -1.76 25.46
C ALA A 114 -2.05 -0.40 25.69
N ASP A 115 -1.59 0.65 25.00
CA ASP A 115 -2.16 2.00 25.10
C ASP A 115 -2.02 2.76 23.76
N GLU A 116 -3.12 3.34 23.29
CA GLU A 116 -3.14 4.17 22.08
C GLU A 116 -2.38 5.49 22.27
N SER A 117 -2.30 6.02 23.50
CA SER A 117 -1.57 7.24 23.84
C SER A 117 -0.06 7.10 23.58
N VAL A 118 0.49 5.92 23.89
CA VAL A 118 1.88 5.53 23.64
C VAL A 118 2.20 5.60 22.15
N ARG A 119 1.29 5.14 21.29
CA ARG A 119 1.47 5.17 19.82
C ARG A 119 1.51 6.59 19.26
N ARG A 120 0.83 7.54 19.90
CA ARG A 120 0.73 8.94 19.45
C ARG A 120 1.95 9.77 19.82
N ASN A 121 2.65 9.40 20.90
CA ASN A 121 3.81 10.13 21.41
C ASN A 121 5.17 9.53 20.99
N LEU A 122 5.19 8.62 20.00
CA LEU A 122 6.44 8.01 19.54
C LEU A 122 7.32 9.02 18.78
N PRO A 123 8.61 9.13 19.10
CA PRO A 123 9.51 10.04 18.40
C PRO A 123 9.56 9.72 16.90
N PRO A 124 9.17 10.65 16.00
CA PRO A 124 9.06 10.40 14.56
C PRO A 124 10.35 9.88 13.93
N LYS A 125 11.51 10.37 14.39
CA LYS A 125 12.84 9.93 13.93
C LYS A 125 13.11 8.47 14.29
N LEU A 126 12.77 8.04 15.51
CA LEU A 126 12.98 6.63 15.88
C LEU A 126 12.02 5.74 15.09
N MET A 127 10.79 6.19 14.88
CA MET A 127 9.80 5.49 14.05
C MET A 127 10.25 5.33 12.60
N PHE A 128 10.89 6.35 12.03
CA PHE A 128 11.51 6.25 10.71
C PHE A 128 12.53 5.11 10.66
N PHE A 129 13.41 5.01 11.65
CA PHE A 129 14.44 3.96 11.69
C PHE A 129 13.89 2.57 12.01
N THR A 130 12.82 2.43 12.81
CA THR A 130 12.24 1.10 13.08
C THR A 130 11.78 0.41 11.82
N HIS A 131 11.37 1.15 10.78
CA HIS A 131 11.02 0.54 9.50
C HIS A 131 12.18 -0.26 8.87
N LEU A 132 13.44 0.07 9.16
CA LEU A 132 14.58 -0.69 8.67
C LEU A 132 14.66 -2.12 9.23
N LEU A 133 14.05 -2.38 10.40
CA LEU A 133 14.05 -3.70 11.03
C LEU A 133 13.26 -4.71 10.20
N TRP A 134 11.97 -4.43 9.93
CA TRP A 134 11.14 -5.35 9.14
C TRP A 134 11.65 -5.46 7.71
N PHE A 135 12.12 -4.36 7.13
CA PHE A 135 12.67 -4.31 5.79
C PHE A 135 13.91 -5.21 5.66
N GLY A 136 14.89 -5.04 6.56
CA GLY A 136 16.10 -5.84 6.57
C GLY A 136 15.83 -7.31 6.82
N ALA A 137 14.96 -7.63 7.80
CA ALA A 137 14.56 -9.01 8.09
C ALA A 137 13.86 -9.67 6.89
N LEU A 138 12.91 -8.98 6.26
CA LEU A 138 12.18 -9.47 5.08
C LEU A 138 13.13 -9.78 3.92
N LEU A 139 14.05 -8.86 3.62
CA LEU A 139 15.03 -9.05 2.55
C LEU A 139 16.01 -10.19 2.85
N LEU A 140 16.52 -10.31 4.08
CA LEU A 140 17.44 -11.39 4.47
C LEU A 140 16.76 -12.75 4.42
N LEU A 141 15.55 -12.87 4.99
CA LEU A 141 14.78 -14.11 4.96
C LEU A 141 14.47 -14.51 3.53
N SER A 142 13.98 -13.56 2.72
CA SER A 142 13.63 -13.81 1.32
C SER A 142 14.85 -14.16 0.47
N TYR A 143 15.98 -13.47 0.67
CA TYR A 143 17.24 -13.79 -0.02
C TYR A 143 17.75 -15.19 0.33
N ARG A 144 17.68 -15.56 1.62
CA ARG A 144 18.09 -16.89 2.07
C ARG A 144 17.16 -17.97 1.52
N MET A 145 15.84 -17.74 1.54
CA MET A 145 14.86 -18.66 0.94
C MET A 145 15.12 -18.91 -0.54
N VAL A 146 15.41 -17.85 -1.29
CA VAL A 146 15.69 -17.91 -2.73
C VAL A 146 16.96 -18.70 -3.05
N LYS A 147 18.00 -18.56 -2.21
CA LYS A 147 19.29 -19.25 -2.39
C LYS A 147 19.26 -20.73 -2.01
N GLU A 148 18.20 -21.20 -1.35
CA GLU A 148 18.14 -22.60 -0.95
C GLU A 148 17.91 -23.53 -2.16
N LYS A 149 18.79 -24.52 -2.32
CA LYS A 149 18.72 -25.48 -3.43
C LYS A 149 17.46 -26.35 -3.38
N ALA A 150 17.00 -26.68 -2.18
CA ALA A 150 15.76 -27.41 -1.93
C ALA A 150 15.11 -26.92 -0.64
N MET A 151 13.87 -26.44 -0.74
CA MET A 151 13.09 -26.00 0.41
C MET A 151 12.39 -27.21 1.06
N THR A 152 12.90 -27.68 2.19
CA THR A 152 12.21 -28.71 2.99
C THR A 152 11.16 -28.08 3.90
N TRP A 153 10.10 -28.82 4.24
CA TRP A 153 9.05 -28.34 5.16
C TRP A 153 9.61 -27.85 6.50
N LYS A 154 10.63 -28.52 7.05
CA LYS A 154 11.31 -28.08 8.29
C LYS A 154 11.95 -26.70 8.13
N LYS A 155 12.66 -26.44 7.03
CA LYS A 155 13.26 -25.13 6.75
C LYS A 155 12.19 -24.06 6.51
N ALA A 156 11.11 -24.41 5.81
CA ALA A 156 9.98 -23.49 5.61
C ALA A 156 9.35 -23.08 6.95
N ILE A 157 9.19 -24.01 7.89
CA ILE A 157 8.70 -23.71 9.25
C ILE A 157 9.66 -22.78 9.99
N ILE A 158 10.98 -23.00 9.89
CA ILE A 158 11.97 -22.10 10.53
C ILE A 158 11.89 -20.69 9.95
N TYR A 159 11.82 -20.54 8.62
CA TYR A 159 11.67 -19.23 7.99
C TYR A 159 10.35 -18.57 8.35
N ALA A 160 9.25 -19.33 8.39
CA ALA A 160 7.94 -18.85 8.81
C ALA A 160 7.95 -18.41 10.28
N ALA A 161 8.62 -19.15 11.17
CA ALA A 161 8.76 -18.80 12.57
C ALA A 161 9.58 -17.50 12.75
N ALA A 162 10.71 -17.37 12.05
CA ALA A 162 11.51 -16.14 12.07
C ALA A 162 10.73 -14.93 11.56
N PHE A 163 9.97 -15.12 10.47
CA PHE A 163 9.06 -14.12 9.93
C PHE A 163 7.95 -13.75 10.93
N ALA A 164 7.35 -14.75 11.59
CA ALA A 164 6.31 -14.55 12.60
C ALA A 164 6.82 -13.79 13.83
N VAL A 165 8.06 -14.02 14.27
CA VAL A 165 8.68 -13.26 15.37
C VAL A 165 8.76 -11.77 15.01
N VAL A 166 9.29 -11.43 13.84
CA VAL A 166 9.39 -10.02 13.40
C VAL A 166 8.00 -9.40 13.23
N MET A 167 7.06 -10.11 12.63
CA MET A 167 5.66 -9.68 12.55
C MET A 167 5.06 -9.40 13.94
N SER A 168 5.34 -10.25 14.92
CA SER A 168 4.83 -10.11 16.29
C SER A 168 5.38 -8.84 16.95
N LEU A 169 6.66 -8.50 16.72
CA LEU A 169 7.24 -7.23 17.20
C LEU A 169 6.47 -6.02 16.63
N PHE A 170 6.18 -5.99 15.33
CA PHE A 170 5.42 -4.88 14.74
C PHE A 170 3.94 -4.87 15.13
N LEU A 171 3.37 -6.04 15.42
CA LEU A 171 2.03 -6.15 16.00
C LEU A 171 2.00 -5.51 17.39
N LEU A 172 3.00 -5.75 18.23
CA LEU A 172 3.11 -5.15 19.58
C LEU A 172 3.23 -3.62 19.55
N MET A 173 3.78 -3.04 18.48
CA MET A 173 3.78 -1.58 18.29
C MET A 173 2.47 -1.02 17.71
N GLY A 174 1.55 -1.89 17.27
CA GLY A 174 0.28 -1.48 16.66
C GLY A 174 0.42 -0.85 15.27
N TYR A 175 1.49 -1.14 14.53
CA TYR A 175 1.69 -0.62 13.17
C TYR A 175 1.22 -1.62 12.12
N ARG A 176 0.12 -1.30 11.43
CA ARG A 176 -0.57 -2.22 10.50
C ARG A 176 0.09 -2.26 9.12
N THR A 177 0.54 -1.12 8.59
CA THR A 177 1.10 -1.04 7.23
C THR A 177 2.35 -1.91 7.05
N PRO A 178 3.35 -1.92 7.96
CA PRO A 178 4.50 -2.83 7.85
C PRO A 178 4.09 -4.31 7.83
N LEU A 179 3.09 -4.70 8.63
CA LEU A 179 2.60 -6.09 8.66
C LEU A 179 2.00 -6.48 7.31
N VAL A 180 1.18 -5.61 6.71
CA VAL A 180 0.60 -5.85 5.38
C VAL A 180 1.69 -5.93 4.30
N LEU A 181 2.68 -5.02 4.34
CA LEU A 181 3.81 -5.01 3.40
C LEU A 181 4.63 -6.30 3.50
N MET A 182 4.96 -6.74 4.72
CA MET A 182 5.67 -7.99 4.97
C MET A 182 4.89 -9.19 4.43
N LEU A 183 3.59 -9.29 4.77
CA LEU A 183 2.73 -10.41 4.36
C LEU A 183 2.58 -10.49 2.84
N PHE A 184 2.23 -9.38 2.19
CA PHE A 184 2.07 -9.35 0.73
C PHE A 184 3.39 -9.67 0.03
N THR A 185 4.50 -9.08 0.46
CA THR A 185 5.82 -9.36 -0.13
C THR A 185 6.17 -10.84 0.05
N GLY A 186 5.96 -11.39 1.24
CA GLY A 186 6.19 -12.81 1.52
C GLY A 186 5.35 -13.75 0.66
N ILE A 187 4.07 -13.43 0.44
CA ILE A 187 3.18 -14.20 -0.45
C ILE A 187 3.68 -14.18 -1.90
N ILE A 188 4.12 -13.03 -2.42
CA ILE A 188 4.64 -12.93 -3.79
C ILE A 188 5.96 -13.68 -3.93
N VAL A 189 6.87 -13.58 -2.94
CA VAL A 189 8.11 -14.36 -2.92
C VAL A 189 7.77 -15.85 -2.90
N PHE A 190 6.85 -16.30 -2.05
CA PHE A 190 6.41 -17.69 -1.98
C PHE A 190 5.82 -18.17 -3.32
N HIS A 191 5.00 -17.34 -3.97
CA HIS A 191 4.40 -17.63 -5.28
C HIS A 191 5.45 -18.00 -6.33
N TYR A 192 6.54 -17.23 -6.41
CA TYR A 192 7.58 -17.44 -7.42
C TYR A 192 8.64 -18.48 -7.03
N THR A 193 8.90 -18.67 -5.73
CA THR A 193 10.03 -19.50 -5.24
C THR A 193 9.63 -20.88 -4.75
N VAL A 194 8.41 -21.06 -4.23
CA VAL A 194 7.96 -22.33 -3.63
C VAL A 194 6.83 -22.93 -4.44
N GLN A 195 5.70 -22.24 -4.55
CA GLN A 195 4.51 -22.76 -5.22
C GLN A 195 3.67 -21.64 -5.81
N ARG A 196 3.33 -21.75 -7.09
CA ARG A 196 2.45 -20.79 -7.76
C ARG A 196 1.06 -20.78 -7.11
N VAL A 197 0.69 -19.62 -6.60
CA VAL A 197 -0.66 -19.30 -6.14
C VAL A 197 -1.57 -19.17 -7.34
N LYS A 198 -2.50 -20.12 -7.48
CA LYS A 198 -3.57 -20.11 -8.47
C LYS A 198 -4.45 -18.87 -8.29
N LEU A 199 -4.87 -18.25 -9.39
CA LEU A 199 -5.74 -17.07 -9.36
C LEU A 199 -7.03 -17.33 -8.58
N THR A 200 -7.63 -18.51 -8.73
CA THR A 200 -8.87 -18.87 -8.00
C THR A 200 -8.65 -18.87 -6.49
N TRP A 201 -7.49 -19.36 -6.02
CA TRP A 201 -7.15 -19.36 -4.59
C TRP A 201 -6.90 -17.94 -4.08
N PHE A 202 -6.23 -17.11 -4.87
CA PHE A 202 -6.03 -15.71 -4.53
C PHE A 202 -7.36 -14.95 -4.38
N LEU A 203 -8.28 -15.11 -5.35
CA LEU A 203 -9.60 -14.48 -5.29
C LEU A 203 -10.43 -14.99 -4.10
N SER A 204 -10.44 -16.30 -3.84
CA SER A 204 -11.10 -16.86 -2.65
C SER A 204 -10.51 -16.32 -1.35
N ALA A 205 -9.17 -16.17 -1.28
CA ALA A 205 -8.51 -15.60 -0.11
C ALA A 205 -8.90 -14.14 0.11
N LEU A 206 -8.95 -13.31 -0.95
CA LEU A 206 -9.42 -11.93 -0.84
C LEU A 206 -10.86 -11.85 -0.33
N LEU A 207 -11.75 -12.74 -0.81
CA LEU A 207 -13.13 -12.80 -0.35
C LEU A 207 -13.21 -13.16 1.14
N ILE A 208 -12.48 -14.20 1.58
CA ILE A 208 -12.44 -14.62 2.98
C ILE A 208 -11.90 -13.50 3.87
N ILE A 209 -10.79 -12.85 3.45
CA ILE A 209 -10.20 -11.72 4.17
C ILE A 209 -11.22 -10.58 4.32
N GLY A 210 -11.94 -10.25 3.25
CA GLY A 210 -13.03 -9.26 3.29
C GLY A 210 -14.09 -9.62 4.34
N ILE A 211 -14.60 -10.86 4.31
CA ILE A 211 -15.60 -11.35 5.28
C ILE A 211 -15.04 -11.29 6.71
N THR A 212 -13.80 -11.77 6.94
CA THR A 212 -13.19 -11.77 8.27
C THR A 212 -13.00 -10.36 8.82
N PHE A 213 -12.49 -9.42 8.02
CA PHE A 213 -12.35 -8.02 8.46
C PHE A 213 -13.70 -7.38 8.77
N SER A 214 -14.74 -7.74 8.01
CA SER A 214 -16.11 -7.31 8.29
C SER A 214 -16.62 -7.80 9.64
N MET A 215 -16.43 -9.10 9.92
CA MET A 215 -16.80 -9.69 11.21
C MET A 215 -16.00 -9.09 12.38
N PHE A 216 -14.71 -8.82 12.18
CA PHE A 216 -13.90 -8.15 13.20
C PHE A 216 -14.37 -6.70 13.43
N GLY A 217 -14.72 -5.99 12.36
CA GLY A 217 -15.33 -4.66 12.43
C GLY A 217 -16.66 -4.67 13.18
N PHE A 218 -17.50 -5.70 12.96
CA PHE A 218 -18.74 -5.92 13.71
C PHE A 218 -18.48 -6.06 15.22
N LEU A 219 -17.58 -6.97 15.59
CA LEU A 219 -17.25 -7.26 16.99
C LEU A 219 -16.69 -6.03 17.70
N ARG A 220 -15.81 -5.28 17.03
CA ARG A 220 -15.28 -4.02 17.59
C ARG A 220 -16.40 -3.04 17.87
N VAL A 221 -17.33 -2.87 16.95
CA VAL A 221 -18.42 -1.89 17.07
C VAL A 221 -19.36 -2.21 18.22
N VAL A 222 -19.66 -3.49 18.41
CA VAL A 222 -20.55 -3.97 19.50
C VAL A 222 -19.86 -3.84 20.86
N THR A 223 -18.52 -3.85 20.90
CA THR A 223 -17.72 -3.80 22.15
C THR A 223 -17.10 -2.44 22.46
N GLU A 224 -17.23 -1.44 21.58
CA GLU A 224 -16.63 -0.11 21.76
C GLU A 224 -17.43 0.74 22.76
N ASP A 225 -16.78 1.11 23.87
CA ASP A 225 -17.36 1.93 24.94
C ASP A 225 -17.55 3.39 24.47
N THR A 226 -18.80 3.79 24.26
CA THR A 226 -19.18 5.13 23.78
C THR A 226 -19.14 6.21 24.86
N SER A 227 -18.89 5.86 26.12
CA SER A 227 -18.79 6.84 27.21
C SER A 227 -17.45 7.60 27.25
N LYS A 228 -16.42 7.09 26.56
CA LYS A 228 -15.11 7.74 26.48
C LYS A 228 -15.10 8.84 25.43
N GLU A 229 -14.55 10.01 25.74
CA GLU A 229 -14.50 11.19 24.86
C GLU A 229 -13.92 10.91 23.47
N PHE A 230 -12.89 10.07 23.36
CA PHE A 230 -12.32 9.66 22.06
C PHE A 230 -13.23 8.72 21.24
N ASN A 231 -14.22 8.09 21.89
CA ASN A 231 -15.27 7.26 21.30
C ASN A 231 -16.61 7.98 21.21
N ASN A 232 -16.69 9.20 21.76
CA ASN A 232 -17.87 10.04 21.71
C ASN A 232 -18.18 10.38 20.25
N ARG A 233 -19.48 10.38 19.94
CA ARG A 233 -20.04 10.46 18.59
C ARG A 233 -20.79 11.78 18.38
N ASP A 234 -20.67 12.71 19.31
CA ASP A 234 -21.26 14.04 19.21
C ASP A 234 -20.70 14.75 17.98
N GLN A 235 -21.63 15.32 17.22
CA GLN A 235 -21.35 16.08 16.01
C GLN A 235 -21.03 17.53 16.37
N PRO A 236 -20.34 18.27 15.49
CA PRO A 236 -20.13 19.70 15.70
C PRO A 236 -21.47 20.42 15.93
N ASP A 237 -21.46 21.44 16.79
CA ASP A 237 -22.64 22.24 17.10
C ASP A 237 -23.10 22.99 15.83
N ILE A 238 -24.27 22.59 15.31
CA ILE A 238 -24.88 23.09 14.08
C ILE A 238 -25.86 24.25 14.31
N SER A 239 -25.88 24.83 15.52
CA SER A 239 -26.81 25.89 15.92
C SER A 239 -26.87 27.07 14.92
N GLU A 240 -25.75 27.40 14.27
CA GLU A 240 -25.61 28.53 13.35
C GLU A 240 -25.96 28.24 11.86
N LEU A 241 -26.29 26.99 11.49
CA LEU A 241 -26.64 26.66 10.09
C LEU A 241 -28.07 27.06 9.73
N SER A 242 -28.31 27.42 8.46
CA SER A 242 -29.65 27.75 7.93
C SER A 242 -30.61 26.56 8.04
N GLU A 243 -31.88 26.79 8.41
CA GLU A 243 -32.92 25.76 8.63
C GLU A 243 -33.10 24.78 7.46
N ASP A 244 -32.98 25.25 6.22
CA ASP A 244 -33.10 24.42 4.99
C ASP A 244 -31.91 23.42 4.83
N LYS A 245 -30.73 23.78 5.37
CA LYS A 245 -29.59 22.87 5.49
C LYS A 245 -29.73 21.95 6.70
N LYS A 246 -30.34 22.43 7.80
CA LYS A 246 -30.64 21.61 8.99
C LYS A 246 -31.67 20.51 8.69
N GLU A 247 -32.72 20.76 7.91
CA GLU A 247 -33.69 19.73 7.48
C GLU A 247 -33.11 18.68 6.53
N ARG A 248 -32.24 19.06 5.59
CA ARG A 248 -31.47 18.08 4.78
C ARG A 248 -30.47 17.29 5.62
N LEU A 249 -29.99 17.90 6.69
CA LEU A 249 -29.24 17.28 7.78
C LEU A 249 -30.17 16.67 8.85
N VAL A 250 -31.43 16.34 8.56
CA VAL A 250 -32.21 15.35 9.33
C VAL A 250 -32.26 14.05 8.53
N THR A 251 -31.28 13.16 8.60
CA THR A 251 -29.84 13.37 8.36
C THR A 251 -29.47 12.32 7.30
N THR A 252 -28.83 12.66 6.18
CA THR A 252 -28.13 11.64 5.35
C THR A 252 -27.21 10.75 6.20
N GLU A 253 -26.76 11.26 7.35
CA GLU A 253 -26.08 10.50 8.39
C GLU A 253 -26.92 9.44 9.12
N GLN A 254 -28.21 9.68 9.41
CA GLN A 254 -29.14 8.63 9.85
C GLN A 254 -29.26 7.53 8.78
N LYS A 255 -29.33 7.87 7.49
CA LYS A 255 -29.32 6.87 6.39
C LYS A 255 -28.02 6.06 6.36
N VAL A 256 -26.87 6.73 6.52
CA VAL A 256 -25.56 6.06 6.65
C VAL A 256 -25.53 5.17 7.90
N ASN A 257 -26.13 5.61 9.01
CA ASN A 257 -26.18 4.87 10.27
C ASN A 257 -27.17 3.70 10.29
N GLN A 258 -28.19 3.70 9.42
CA GLN A 258 -29.03 2.53 9.15
C GLN A 258 -28.21 1.37 8.56
N THR A 259 -27.14 1.67 7.83
CA THR A 259 -26.26 0.62 7.30
C THR A 259 -25.41 0.05 8.44
N PRO A 260 -25.47 -1.27 8.68
CA PRO A 260 -24.64 -1.91 9.69
C PRO A 260 -23.17 -1.60 9.48
N LYS A 261 -22.46 -1.24 10.56
CA LYS A 261 -21.06 -0.82 10.49
C LYS A 261 -20.12 -1.90 9.95
N TRP A 262 -20.48 -3.18 10.07
CA TRP A 262 -19.72 -4.28 9.48
C TRP A 262 -19.76 -4.26 7.95
N ILE A 263 -20.93 -3.92 7.39
CA ILE A 263 -21.11 -3.69 5.96
C ILE A 263 -20.30 -2.46 5.53
N ARG A 264 -20.41 -1.34 6.27
CA ARG A 264 -19.60 -0.12 5.99
C ARG A 264 -18.10 -0.33 6.15
N GLY A 265 -17.69 -1.27 7.01
CA GLY A 265 -16.29 -1.62 7.24
C GLY A 265 -15.65 -2.41 6.11
N LEU A 266 -16.44 -3.09 5.27
CA LEU A 266 -15.93 -3.89 4.13
C LEU A 266 -15.21 -3.04 3.09
N ASN A 267 -15.73 -1.84 2.84
CA ASN A 267 -15.25 -0.94 1.81
C ASN A 267 -14.98 0.47 2.34
N GLY A 268 -15.01 0.67 3.66
CA GLY A 268 -14.87 1.98 4.29
C GLY A 268 -13.60 2.72 3.86
N GLU A 269 -12.49 2.00 3.70
CA GLU A 269 -11.21 2.54 3.20
C GLU A 269 -11.26 2.89 1.71
N SER A 270 -11.95 2.09 0.90
CA SER A 270 -12.18 2.37 -0.53
C SER A 270 -13.07 3.59 -0.74
N VAL A 271 -14.18 3.67 0.01
CA VAL A 271 -15.14 4.79 -0.03
C VAL A 271 -14.48 6.08 0.46
N THR A 272 -13.68 6.01 1.54
CA THR A 272 -12.92 7.17 2.02
C THR A 272 -11.88 7.61 1.00
N GLY A 273 -11.15 6.69 0.36
CA GLY A 273 -10.21 7.03 -0.71
C GLY A 273 -10.89 7.70 -1.92
N HIS A 274 -12.11 7.29 -2.27
CA HIS A 274 -12.92 7.93 -3.31
C HIS A 274 -13.30 9.37 -2.90
N ILE A 275 -13.89 9.54 -1.72
CA ILE A 275 -14.30 10.85 -1.19
C ILE A 275 -13.11 11.81 -1.17
N VAL A 276 -11.97 11.35 -0.66
CA VAL A 276 -10.73 12.14 -0.59
C VAL A 276 -10.24 12.55 -1.97
N LEU A 277 -10.22 11.63 -2.94
CA LEU A 277 -9.80 11.95 -4.31
C LEU A 277 -10.79 12.93 -4.98
N SER A 278 -12.08 12.78 -4.76
CA SER A 278 -13.09 13.71 -5.30
C SER A 278 -12.94 15.12 -4.71
N ARG A 279 -12.77 15.24 -3.39
CA ARG A 279 -12.51 16.53 -2.73
C ARG A 279 -11.17 17.16 -3.13
N ILE A 280 -10.16 16.35 -3.44
CA ILE A 280 -8.92 16.83 -4.04
C ILE A 280 -9.18 17.47 -5.40
N ILE A 281 -9.96 16.81 -6.26
CA ILE A 281 -10.29 17.33 -7.60
C ILE A 281 -11.04 18.65 -7.47
N GLU A 282 -12.06 18.71 -6.61
CA GLU A 282 -12.80 19.94 -6.29
C GLU A 282 -11.88 21.07 -5.82
N TYR A 283 -11.02 20.79 -4.85
CA TYR A 283 -10.07 21.78 -4.34
C TYR A 283 -9.19 22.36 -5.44
N THR A 284 -8.65 21.49 -6.31
CA THR A 284 -7.75 21.93 -7.39
C THR A 284 -8.46 22.66 -8.52
N ASP A 285 -9.77 22.44 -8.70
CA ASP A 285 -10.59 23.20 -9.64
C ASP A 285 -10.78 24.64 -9.13
N GLU A 286 -10.99 24.81 -7.83
CA GLU A 286 -11.19 26.11 -7.20
C GLU A 286 -9.89 26.89 -6.93
N ASN A 287 -8.82 26.20 -6.51
CA ASN A 287 -7.60 26.81 -5.96
C ASN A 287 -6.34 26.57 -6.81
N GLY A 288 -6.45 25.77 -7.88
CA GLY A 288 -5.32 25.34 -8.69
C GLY A 288 -4.49 24.21 -8.06
N TYR A 289 -3.43 23.82 -8.77
CA TYR A 289 -2.51 22.76 -8.33
C TYR A 289 -1.42 23.28 -7.40
N LEU A 290 -0.86 22.38 -6.59
CA LEU A 290 0.23 22.67 -5.65
C LEU A 290 1.63 22.61 -6.29
N ASN A 291 1.73 22.32 -7.59
CA ASN A 291 2.96 22.43 -8.38
C ASN A 291 4.20 21.73 -7.79
N GLY A 292 4.01 20.61 -7.09
CA GLY A 292 5.10 19.80 -6.54
C GLY A 292 5.35 19.96 -5.04
N GLU A 293 4.60 20.80 -4.34
CA GLU A 293 4.74 20.97 -2.87
C GLU A 293 4.54 19.65 -2.11
N ILE A 294 3.62 18.78 -2.56
CA ILE A 294 3.37 17.50 -1.89
C ILE A 294 4.58 16.58 -2.03
N HIS A 295 5.13 16.45 -3.24
CA HIS A 295 6.30 15.60 -3.48
C HIS A 295 7.58 16.19 -2.86
N ALA A 296 7.75 17.51 -2.85
CA ALA A 296 8.85 18.18 -2.13
C ALA A 296 8.73 17.94 -0.61
N GLY A 297 7.51 17.96 -0.08
CA GLY A 297 7.19 17.66 1.31
C GLY A 297 7.71 16.30 1.78
N VAL A 298 7.78 15.29 0.90
CA VAL A 298 8.38 13.98 1.22
C VAL A 298 9.84 14.14 1.68
N PHE A 299 10.63 14.96 1.00
CA PHE A 299 12.06 15.15 1.31
C PHE A 299 12.30 16.11 2.47
N ASN A 300 11.39 17.06 2.68
CA ASN A 300 11.48 18.03 3.76
C ASN A 300 11.29 17.38 5.15
N THR A 301 10.72 16.16 5.23
CA THR A 301 10.56 15.41 6.49
C THR A 301 11.86 15.01 7.20
N ILE A 302 13.03 15.23 6.60
CA ILE A 302 14.33 15.00 7.27
C ILE A 302 15.04 16.32 7.64
N LEU A 303 14.61 17.44 7.09
CA LEU A 303 15.22 18.75 7.33
C LEU A 303 14.72 19.37 8.66
N PRO A 304 15.56 20.09 9.42
CA PRO A 304 15.12 20.75 10.65
C PRO A 304 14.06 21.84 10.35
N GLY A 305 12.95 21.87 11.10
CA GLY A 305 11.85 22.83 10.95
C GLY A 305 10.47 22.23 11.27
N GLU A 306 9.38 23.01 11.16
CA GLU A 306 8.01 22.48 11.13
C GLU A 306 7.82 21.65 9.87
N GLN A 307 7.58 20.36 10.03
CA GLN A 307 7.47 19.43 8.90
C GLN A 307 6.01 19.08 8.65
N VAL A 308 5.45 19.65 7.58
CA VAL A 308 4.14 19.23 7.08
C VAL A 308 4.35 18.00 6.19
N SER A 309 4.03 16.81 6.71
CA SER A 309 4.05 15.59 5.90
C SER A 309 2.99 15.66 4.79
N PRO A 310 3.17 14.95 3.66
CA PRO A 310 2.16 14.84 2.60
C PRO A 310 0.74 14.53 3.12
N ARG A 311 0.65 13.66 4.13
CA ARG A 311 -0.64 13.28 4.74
C ARG A 311 -1.26 14.45 5.51
N MET A 312 -0.47 15.21 6.26
CA MET A 312 -0.96 16.39 6.97
C MET A 312 -1.45 17.45 5.98
N ARG A 313 -0.71 17.71 4.90
CA ARG A 313 -1.11 18.68 3.87
C ARG A 313 -2.42 18.29 3.20
N VAL A 314 -2.57 17.02 2.81
CA VAL A 314 -3.85 16.52 2.26
C VAL A 314 -4.98 16.62 3.27
N THR A 315 -4.72 16.33 4.55
CA THR A 315 -5.73 16.47 5.62
C THR A 315 -6.22 17.90 5.72
N GLN A 316 -5.30 18.87 5.72
CA GLN A 316 -5.63 20.30 5.78
C GLN A 316 -6.51 20.71 4.58
N ILE A 317 -6.14 20.27 3.36
CA ILE A 317 -6.88 20.60 2.14
C ILE A 317 -8.28 20.00 2.15
N VAL A 318 -8.37 18.70 2.40
CA VAL A 318 -9.63 17.94 2.34
C VAL A 318 -10.59 18.37 3.47
N ASN A 319 -10.06 18.67 4.65
CA ASN A 319 -10.86 19.20 5.75
C ASN A 319 -11.21 20.68 5.54
N SER A 320 -10.40 21.49 4.85
CA SER A 320 -10.75 22.90 4.59
C SER A 320 -12.04 23.06 3.78
N LEU A 321 -12.35 22.11 2.89
CA LEU A 321 -13.62 22.05 2.17
C LEU A 321 -14.75 21.47 3.03
N SER A 322 -14.45 20.40 3.77
CA SER A 322 -15.48 19.66 4.51
C SER A 322 -15.93 20.38 5.79
N VAL A 323 -15.05 21.13 6.44
CA VAL A 323 -15.36 21.93 7.64
C VAL A 323 -16.29 23.09 7.30
N LYS A 324 -16.18 23.69 6.09
CA LYS A 324 -17.15 24.67 5.58
C LYS A 324 -18.56 24.06 5.46
N ASP A 325 -18.64 22.76 5.24
CA ASP A 325 -19.89 21.98 5.20
C ASP A 325 -20.29 21.40 6.57
N GLY A 326 -19.58 21.73 7.66
CA GLY A 326 -19.81 21.21 9.01
C GLY A 326 -19.43 19.75 9.22
N LYS A 327 -18.58 19.16 8.35
CA LYS A 327 -18.26 17.72 8.34
C LYS A 327 -16.75 17.48 8.34
N PHE A 328 -16.29 16.53 9.15
CA PHE A 328 -14.89 16.10 9.13
C PHE A 328 -14.74 14.80 8.32
N ILE A 329 -13.88 14.79 7.31
CA ILE A 329 -13.53 13.54 6.59
C ILE A 329 -12.67 12.65 7.47
N THR A 330 -11.76 13.27 8.23
CA THR A 330 -11.00 12.65 9.32
C THR A 330 -11.04 13.55 10.54
N ARG A 331 -11.16 12.94 11.73
CA ARG A 331 -11.19 13.64 13.03
C ARG A 331 -10.01 14.60 13.16
N GLU A 332 -10.15 15.69 13.92
CA GLU A 332 -9.16 16.80 14.05
C GLU A 332 -7.72 16.38 14.41
N ASN A 333 -7.51 15.18 14.96
CA ASN A 333 -6.20 14.63 15.31
C ASN A 333 -5.76 13.43 14.45
N ARG A 334 -6.38 13.20 13.29
CA ARG A 334 -6.04 12.09 12.37
C ARG A 334 -5.67 12.61 11.00
N THR A 335 -4.57 12.09 10.44
CA THR A 335 -4.18 12.40 9.07
C THR A 335 -4.97 11.53 8.07
N THR A 336 -5.53 12.16 7.05
CA THR A 336 -6.03 11.54 5.84
C THR A 336 -4.88 11.10 4.95
N THR A 337 -4.85 9.82 4.57
CA THR A 337 -3.93 9.35 3.53
C THR A 337 -4.55 9.58 2.15
N PRO A 338 -3.94 10.41 1.29
CA PRO A 338 -4.34 10.45 -0.11
C PRO A 338 -3.99 9.12 -0.80
N THR A 339 -4.79 8.75 -1.79
CA THR A 339 -4.36 7.73 -2.76
C THR A 339 -3.16 8.27 -3.56
N PHE A 340 -2.35 7.40 -4.15
CA PHE A 340 -1.24 7.85 -5.01
C PHE A 340 -1.75 8.70 -6.20
N ILE A 341 -2.93 8.37 -6.75
CA ILE A 341 -3.61 9.19 -7.75
C ILE A 341 -3.87 10.60 -7.19
N GLY A 342 -4.40 10.70 -5.97
CA GLY A 342 -4.71 11.99 -5.34
C GLY A 342 -3.49 12.87 -5.13
N GLN A 343 -2.34 12.31 -4.73
CA GLN A 343 -1.10 13.08 -4.56
C GLN A 343 -0.57 13.62 -5.89
N LEU A 344 -0.57 12.80 -6.95
CA LEU A 344 -0.17 13.24 -8.28
C LEU A 344 -1.15 14.29 -8.82
N PHE A 345 -2.45 14.11 -8.57
CA PHE A 345 -3.45 15.06 -9.04
C PHE A 345 -3.34 16.42 -8.34
N LEU A 346 -3.10 16.44 -7.03
CA LEU A 346 -2.86 17.67 -6.26
C LEU A 346 -1.71 18.51 -6.82
N ASP A 347 -0.61 17.86 -7.19
CA ASP A 347 0.60 18.56 -7.63
C ASP A 347 0.60 18.94 -9.11
N GLY A 348 -0.13 18.23 -9.98
CA GLY A 348 -0.09 18.51 -11.43
C GLY A 348 -1.21 17.90 -12.25
N GLY A 349 -2.35 17.62 -11.62
CA GLY A 349 -3.57 17.15 -12.28
C GLY A 349 -3.39 15.86 -13.09
N TYR A 350 -4.14 15.76 -14.20
CA TYR A 350 -4.11 14.60 -15.10
C TYR A 350 -2.73 14.33 -15.70
N LEU A 351 -1.95 15.39 -15.98
CA LEU A 351 -0.63 15.25 -16.59
C LEU A 351 0.32 14.50 -15.64
N LEU A 352 0.35 14.89 -14.36
CA LEU A 352 1.22 14.24 -13.40
C LEU A 352 0.71 12.83 -13.04
N VAL A 353 -0.61 12.60 -13.04
CA VAL A 353 -1.19 11.24 -12.95
C VAL A 353 -0.71 10.35 -14.10
N ALA A 354 -0.76 10.85 -15.34
CA ALA A 354 -0.32 10.13 -16.53
C ALA A 354 1.17 9.78 -16.46
N ILE A 355 2.03 10.75 -16.16
CA ILE A 355 3.48 10.55 -16.03
C ILE A 355 3.78 9.57 -14.89
N GLY A 356 3.16 9.77 -13.72
CA GLY A 356 3.38 8.96 -12.54
C GLY A 356 3.03 7.49 -12.77
N PHE A 357 1.86 7.19 -13.36
CA PHE A 357 1.46 5.81 -13.63
C PHE A 357 2.22 5.17 -14.81
N LEU A 358 2.67 5.97 -15.79
CA LEU A 358 3.58 5.49 -16.83
C LEU A 358 4.93 5.05 -16.24
N LEU A 359 5.53 5.87 -15.38
CA LEU A 359 6.78 5.54 -14.68
C LEU A 359 6.59 4.33 -13.76
N TYR A 360 5.47 4.27 -13.07
CA TYR A 360 5.12 3.14 -12.22
C TYR A 360 5.06 1.83 -13.03
N GLY A 361 4.29 1.79 -14.12
CA GLY A 361 4.22 0.63 -15.02
C GLY A 361 5.60 0.26 -15.57
N ALA A 362 6.39 1.26 -15.94
CA ALA A 362 7.74 1.05 -16.44
C ALA A 362 8.68 0.42 -15.39
N VAL A 363 8.71 0.94 -14.16
CA VAL A 363 9.54 0.41 -13.07
C VAL A 363 9.17 -1.03 -12.75
N VAL A 364 7.88 -1.32 -12.57
CA VAL A 364 7.41 -2.68 -12.27
C VAL A 364 7.81 -3.66 -13.38
N SER A 365 7.60 -3.29 -14.65
CA SER A 365 7.99 -4.13 -15.79
C SER A 365 9.50 -4.32 -15.91
N MET A 366 10.32 -3.29 -15.65
CA MET A 366 11.78 -3.43 -15.70
C MET A 366 12.29 -4.43 -14.65
N VAL A 367 11.72 -4.44 -13.44
CA VAL A 367 12.08 -5.44 -12.42
C VAL A 367 11.53 -6.82 -12.80
N TYR A 368 10.31 -6.89 -13.32
CA TYR A 368 9.69 -8.15 -13.76
C TYR A 368 10.48 -8.81 -14.90
N ASN A 369 10.95 -8.03 -15.87
CA ASN A 369 11.79 -8.52 -16.97
C ASN A 369 13.10 -9.12 -16.47
N LYS A 370 13.70 -8.57 -15.41
CA LYS A 370 14.86 -9.22 -14.75
C LYS A 370 14.51 -10.56 -14.12
N VAL A 371 13.31 -10.71 -13.55
CA VAL A 371 12.84 -12.01 -13.05
C VAL A 371 12.67 -13.00 -14.19
N LYS A 372 12.09 -12.58 -15.33
CA LYS A 372 11.97 -13.42 -16.52
C LYS A 372 13.33 -13.89 -17.06
N GLN A 373 14.31 -12.99 -17.11
CA GLN A 373 15.65 -13.27 -17.65
C GLN A 373 16.52 -14.08 -16.68
N GLY A 374 16.51 -13.73 -15.39
CA GLY A 374 17.34 -14.36 -14.36
C GLY A 374 16.76 -15.65 -13.77
N GLY A 375 15.46 -15.86 -13.93
CA GLY A 375 14.71 -16.95 -13.29
C GLY A 375 14.18 -16.58 -11.89
N THR A 376 13.27 -17.41 -11.39
CA THR A 376 12.47 -17.15 -10.18
C THR A 376 13.22 -17.40 -8.86
N HIS A 377 14.38 -18.07 -8.92
CA HIS A 377 15.24 -18.32 -7.76
C HIS A 377 16.39 -17.31 -7.71
N THR A 378 16.06 -16.02 -7.80
CA THR A 378 17.05 -14.93 -7.79
C THR A 378 16.61 -13.77 -6.90
N PHE A 379 17.56 -12.93 -6.49
CA PHE A 379 17.23 -11.73 -5.70
C PHE A 379 16.30 -10.78 -6.49
N HIS A 380 16.28 -10.84 -7.82
CA HIS A 380 15.33 -10.08 -8.64
C HIS A 380 13.87 -10.40 -8.29
N THR A 381 13.56 -11.65 -7.89
CA THR A 381 12.22 -12.04 -7.43
C THR A 381 11.85 -11.36 -6.12
N VAL A 382 12.80 -11.25 -5.19
CA VAL A 382 12.60 -10.51 -3.93
C VAL A 382 12.36 -9.03 -4.23
N ALA A 383 13.17 -8.47 -5.14
CA ALA A 383 13.02 -7.08 -5.54
C ALA A 383 11.67 -6.81 -6.22
N TYR A 384 11.24 -7.70 -7.11
CA TYR A 384 9.94 -7.62 -7.76
C TYR A 384 8.80 -7.66 -6.75
N ALA A 385 8.81 -8.64 -5.85
CA ALA A 385 7.82 -8.81 -4.81
C ALA A 385 7.69 -7.57 -3.93
N PHE A 386 8.83 -7.00 -3.51
CA PHE A 386 8.85 -5.80 -2.69
C PHE A 386 8.32 -4.58 -3.46
N VAL A 387 8.82 -4.36 -4.68
CA VAL A 387 8.42 -3.23 -5.54
C VAL A 387 6.93 -3.26 -5.79
N VAL A 388 6.37 -4.39 -6.27
CA VAL A 388 4.93 -4.54 -6.52
C VAL A 388 4.10 -4.34 -5.25
N THR A 389 4.55 -4.87 -4.12
CA THR A 389 3.83 -4.74 -2.85
C THR A 389 3.79 -3.28 -2.38
N MET A 390 4.95 -2.61 -2.36
CA MET A 390 5.07 -1.20 -2.00
C MET A 390 4.13 -0.33 -2.82
N PHE A 391 4.16 -0.56 -4.13
CA PHE A 391 3.34 0.12 -5.09
C PHE A 391 1.84 -0.17 -4.87
N THR A 392 1.47 -1.42 -4.65
CA THR A 392 0.08 -1.83 -4.37
C THR A 392 -0.47 -1.11 -3.15
N ILE A 393 0.29 -1.08 -2.06
CA ILE A 393 -0.13 -0.41 -0.82
C ILE A 393 -0.15 1.12 -0.97
N SER A 394 0.73 1.68 -1.79
CA SER A 394 0.73 3.11 -2.10
C SER A 394 -0.54 3.56 -2.83
N MET A 395 -1.28 2.66 -3.50
CA MET A 395 -2.57 3.00 -4.10
C MET A 395 -3.59 3.47 -3.05
N HIS A 396 -3.61 2.81 -1.88
CA HIS A 396 -4.49 3.16 -0.77
C HIS A 396 -3.91 4.28 0.10
N THR A 397 -2.60 4.23 0.34
CA THR A 397 -1.97 5.04 1.40
C THR A 397 -1.13 6.23 0.89
N GLY A 398 -0.94 6.35 -0.43
CA GLY A 398 -0.11 7.36 -1.08
C GLY A 398 1.38 6.99 -1.09
N LEU A 399 2.24 7.82 -1.69
CA LEU A 399 3.67 7.84 -1.44
C LEU A 399 3.87 8.15 0.04
N LEU A 400 4.28 7.12 0.77
CA LEU A 400 4.01 7.03 2.19
C LEU A 400 4.86 7.96 3.03
N ASP A 401 6.17 7.96 2.81
CA ASP A 401 7.20 8.69 3.55
C ASP A 401 8.55 8.48 2.83
N LEU A 402 9.54 9.33 3.09
CA LEU A 402 10.88 9.23 2.48
C LEU A 402 11.53 7.86 2.72
N ILE A 403 11.29 7.23 3.87
CA ILE A 403 11.84 5.90 4.17
C ILE A 403 11.47 4.86 3.11
N PHE A 404 10.25 4.91 2.60
CA PHE A 404 9.76 3.96 1.61
C PHE A 404 10.37 4.21 0.22
N VAL A 405 10.60 5.48 -0.13
CA VAL A 405 11.34 5.86 -1.35
C VAL A 405 12.77 5.35 -1.28
N LEU A 406 13.44 5.53 -0.14
CA LEU A 406 14.80 5.02 0.08
C LEU A 406 14.86 3.49 0.02
N MET A 407 13.89 2.80 0.63
CA MET A 407 13.78 1.34 0.55
C MET A 407 13.57 0.84 -0.87
N LEU A 408 12.69 1.50 -1.64
CA LEU A 408 12.45 1.19 -3.05
C LEU A 408 13.72 1.37 -3.88
N GLY A 409 14.40 2.51 -3.72
CA GLY A 409 15.67 2.81 -4.38
C GLY A 409 16.75 1.79 -4.03
N PHE A 410 16.88 1.43 -2.74
CA PHE A 410 17.81 0.40 -2.29
C PHE A 410 17.54 -0.95 -2.94
N VAL A 411 16.29 -1.40 -2.98
CA VAL A 411 15.93 -2.71 -3.55
C VAL A 411 16.19 -2.76 -5.06
N ILE A 412 15.85 -1.71 -5.79
CA ILE A 412 16.12 -1.61 -7.23
C ILE A 412 17.63 -1.63 -7.48
N LEU A 413 18.39 -0.85 -6.71
CA LEU A 413 19.84 -0.79 -6.83
C LEU A 413 20.50 -2.13 -6.46
N ALA A 414 20.09 -2.75 -5.35
CA ALA A 414 20.57 -4.06 -4.93
C ALA A 414 20.27 -5.14 -5.99
N SER A 415 19.09 -5.08 -6.62
CA SER A 415 18.71 -5.95 -7.74
C SER A 415 19.55 -5.69 -9.00
N ALA A 416 20.03 -4.46 -9.21
CA ALA A 416 20.92 -4.15 -10.31
C ALA A 416 22.38 -4.60 -10.06
N ILE A 417 22.81 -4.59 -8.80
CA ILE A 417 24.19 -4.91 -8.40
C ILE A 417 24.42 -6.43 -8.24
N ILE A 418 23.45 -7.16 -7.68
CA ILE A 418 23.59 -8.60 -7.45
C ILE A 418 23.55 -9.34 -8.79
N LYS A 419 24.69 -9.92 -9.18
CA LYS A 419 24.79 -10.76 -10.37
C LYS A 419 23.93 -12.01 -10.22
N THR A 420 23.20 -12.32 -11.28
CA THR A 420 22.59 -13.63 -11.48
C THR A 420 23.68 -14.58 -11.97
N GLU A 421 23.95 -15.68 -11.25
CA GLU A 421 24.68 -16.78 -11.84
C GLU A 421 23.75 -17.45 -12.86
N PRO A 422 24.10 -17.51 -14.16
CA PRO A 422 23.28 -18.20 -15.13
C PRO A 422 23.25 -19.67 -14.74
N LYS A 423 22.11 -20.16 -14.24
CA LYS A 423 21.87 -21.61 -14.21
C LYS A 423 21.91 -22.07 -15.65
N SER A 424 22.82 -23.01 -15.95
CA SER A 424 22.87 -23.71 -17.23
C SER A 424 21.45 -24.09 -17.63
N ALA A 425 21.08 -23.76 -18.87
CA ALA A 425 19.82 -24.10 -19.48
C ALA A 425 19.61 -25.62 -19.47
N SER A 426 19.03 -26.16 -18.40
CA SER A 426 18.54 -27.54 -18.35
C SER A 426 17.32 -27.58 -17.45
N GLY A 427 16.14 -27.59 -18.08
CA GLY A 427 14.92 -28.13 -17.46
C GLY A 427 13.91 -27.11 -16.94
N LEU A 428 13.54 -26.11 -17.74
CA LEU A 428 12.16 -25.56 -17.73
C LEU A 428 11.99 -24.75 -19.01
N GLN A 429 11.55 -25.44 -20.08
CA GLN A 429 11.01 -24.77 -21.25
C GLN A 429 9.80 -23.96 -20.80
N PHE A 430 9.96 -22.64 -20.76
CA PHE A 430 8.87 -21.70 -20.61
C PHE A 430 8.05 -21.70 -21.90
N ASN A 431 6.93 -22.42 -21.90
CA ASN A 431 5.83 -22.11 -22.81
C ASN A 431 5.10 -20.87 -22.29
N LEU A 432 5.71 -19.70 -22.50
CA LEU A 432 4.99 -18.43 -22.56
C LEU A 432 4.59 -18.23 -24.02
N MET A 433 3.40 -18.70 -24.39
CA MET A 433 2.80 -18.32 -25.67
C MET A 433 2.12 -16.95 -25.52
N LYS A 434 2.42 -16.11 -26.52
CA LYS A 434 1.60 -15.10 -27.20
C LYS A 434 0.24 -14.76 -26.59
#